data_AF-A9JNA2-F1
#
_entry.id   AF-A9JNA2-F1
#
_cell.length_a   1.000
_cell.length_b   1.000
_cell.length_c   1.000
_cell.angle_alpha   90.00
_cell.angle_beta   90.00
_cell.angle_gamma   90.00
#
_symmetry.space_group_name_H-M   'P 1'
#
loop_
_entity.id
_entity.type
_entity.pdbx_description
1 polymer ?
#
loop_
_entity_poly.entity_id
_entity_poly.type
_entity_poly.pdbx_seq_one_letter_code
_entity_poly.pdbx_strand_id
1 'polypeptide(L)'
;FVQQWPPTTCRVRKRPCTKPRPLQIFTIHGLWPSNYSDPWKPSNCSGSQFKDGKVYPQLRSKLKKSWPDVESGNDTKFWEGEWNKHGTCSEEKLNQMQYFERSHNMWRSYNITEVLKNASIVPHPTQTWSYSDIVSPIKTATGRTPTLRCRTDPAHPNIELLHEVVF
;
A
#
# COMPACT_ATOMS: atom_id res chain seq x y z
N PHE A 1 -4.31 -0.53 -7.37
CA PHE A 1 -3.00 -0.63 -6.70
C PHE A 1 -3.00 0.29 -5.49
N VAL A 2 -2.70 -0.24 -4.30
CA VAL A 2 -2.89 0.45 -3.03
C VAL A 2 -1.55 0.62 -2.33
N GLN A 3 -1.21 1.86 -1.99
CA GLN A 3 -0.09 2.18 -1.11
C GLN A 3 -0.61 2.70 0.22
N GLN A 4 0.02 2.29 1.32
CA GLN A 4 -0.31 2.69 2.68
C GLN A 4 0.79 3.58 3.28
N TRP A 5 0.40 4.43 4.22
CA TRP A 5 1.30 5.24 5.03
C TRP A 5 1.50 4.56 6.40
N PRO A 6 2.64 3.88 6.64
CA PRO A 6 2.86 3.06 7.83
C PRO A 6 2.63 3.79 9.17
N PRO A 7 3.02 5.08 9.36
CA PRO A 7 2.73 5.80 10.59
C PRO A 7 1.23 5.90 10.91
N THR A 8 0.37 6.15 9.92
CA THR A 8 -1.08 6.19 10.14
C THR A 8 -1.62 4.80 10.44
N THR A 9 -1.23 3.78 9.66
CA THR A 9 -1.64 2.38 9.87
C THR A 9 -1.36 1.94 11.31
N CYS A 10 -0.17 2.27 11.81
CA CYS A 10 0.21 1.94 13.17
C CYS A 10 -0.50 2.76 14.25
N ARG A 11 -0.77 4.05 13.99
CA ARG A 11 -1.45 4.92 14.95
C ARG A 11 -2.90 4.52 15.18
N VAL A 12 -3.62 4.12 14.13
CA VAL A 12 -5.05 3.79 14.22
C VAL A 12 -5.31 2.36 14.69
N ARG A 13 -4.27 1.53 14.76
CA ARG A 13 -4.38 0.13 15.18
C ARG A 13 -4.53 0.04 16.70
N LYS A 14 -5.45 -0.83 17.14
CA LYS A 14 -5.67 -1.11 18.58
C LYS A 14 -4.48 -1.79 19.25
N ARG A 15 -3.75 -2.62 18.49
CA ARG A 15 -2.54 -3.32 18.96
C ARG A 15 -1.30 -2.57 18.48
N PRO A 16 -0.29 -2.36 19.32
CA PRO A 16 0.97 -1.74 18.89
C PRO A 16 1.54 -2.47 17.67
N CYS A 17 2.05 -1.71 16.70
CA CYS A 17 2.91 -2.27 15.66
C CYS A 17 4.22 -2.77 16.27
N THR A 18 4.82 -3.77 15.65
CA THR A 18 6.17 -4.23 16.01
C THR A 18 7.20 -3.12 15.77
N LYS A 19 8.18 -3.02 16.68
CA LYS A 19 9.36 -2.15 16.50
C LYS A 19 10.26 -2.76 15.42
N PRO A 20 10.98 -1.97 14.60
CA PRO A 20 11.33 -0.54 14.77
C PRO A 20 10.25 0.46 14.35
N ARG A 21 10.55 1.76 14.50
CA ARG A 21 9.65 2.88 14.15
C ARG A 21 9.06 2.68 12.74
N PRO A 22 7.76 3.02 12.51
CA PRO A 22 7.14 2.85 11.20
C PRO A 22 7.94 3.58 10.12
N LEU A 23 8.13 2.93 8.99
CA LEU A 23 8.83 3.50 7.84
C LEU A 23 8.14 4.79 7.40
N GLN A 24 8.91 5.87 7.25
CA GLN A 24 8.39 7.16 6.77
C GLN A 24 8.40 7.24 5.24
N ILE A 25 7.99 6.15 4.59
CA ILE A 25 7.77 6.05 3.15
C ILE A 25 6.45 5.34 2.91
N PHE A 26 5.77 5.66 1.82
CA PHE A 26 4.62 4.87 1.38
C PHE A 26 5.10 3.47 1.00
N THR A 27 4.41 2.45 1.48
CA THR A 27 4.65 1.05 1.13
C THR A 27 3.43 0.46 0.45
N ILE A 28 3.60 -0.64 -0.26
CA ILE A 28 2.50 -1.37 -0.87
C ILE A 28 1.65 -1.96 0.27
N HIS A 29 0.33 -1.75 0.17
CA HIS A 29 -0.63 -2.60 0.87
C HIS A 29 -1.00 -3.78 -0.04
N GLY A 30 -1.35 -3.48 -1.30
CA GLY A 30 -1.86 -4.51 -2.19
C GLY A 30 -1.98 -4.14 -3.66
N LEU A 31 -1.95 -5.16 -4.51
CA LEU A 31 -2.36 -5.08 -5.90
C LEU A 31 -3.67 -5.83 -6.08
N TRP A 32 -4.78 -5.12 -6.02
CA TRP A 32 -6.10 -5.74 -6.06
C TRP A 32 -6.70 -5.62 -7.46
N PRO A 33 -6.93 -6.74 -8.16
CA PRO A 33 -7.78 -6.74 -9.34
C PRO A 33 -9.15 -6.19 -8.97
N SER A 34 -9.69 -5.30 -9.78
CA SER A 34 -11.02 -4.73 -9.58
C SER A 34 -11.89 -4.94 -10.82
N ASN A 35 -13.18 -5.13 -10.58
CA ASN A 35 -14.21 -4.88 -11.57
C ASN A 35 -14.58 -3.39 -11.50
N TYR A 36 -14.83 -2.75 -12.64
CA TYR A 36 -15.18 -1.33 -12.71
C TYR A 36 -16.35 -0.96 -11.77
N SER A 37 -17.29 -1.89 -11.57
CA SER A 37 -18.48 -1.69 -10.75
C SER A 37 -18.28 -1.91 -9.25
N ASP A 38 -17.22 -2.59 -8.81
CA ASP A 38 -16.98 -2.86 -7.39
C ASP A 38 -15.47 -2.88 -7.08
N PRO A 39 -14.95 -1.90 -6.33
CA PRO A 39 -13.52 -1.80 -6.03
C PRO A 39 -13.01 -2.90 -5.07
N TRP A 40 -13.89 -3.68 -4.44
CA TRP A 40 -13.54 -4.76 -3.52
C TRP A 40 -13.63 -6.16 -4.15
N LYS A 41 -14.10 -6.22 -5.40
CA LYS A 41 -14.24 -7.45 -6.17
C LYS A 41 -13.44 -7.35 -7.47
N PRO A 42 -12.87 -8.47 -7.96
CA PRO A 42 -12.92 -9.79 -7.34
C PRO A 42 -11.96 -9.95 -6.15
N SER A 43 -12.31 -10.86 -5.24
CA SER A 43 -11.45 -11.30 -4.12
C SER A 43 -11.80 -12.73 -3.72
N ASN A 44 -10.83 -13.45 -3.13
CA ASN A 44 -10.90 -14.86 -2.76
C ASN A 44 -11.23 -15.78 -3.96
N CYS A 45 -10.61 -15.53 -5.11
CA CYS A 45 -10.79 -16.37 -6.29
C CYS A 45 -10.13 -17.74 -6.11
N SER A 46 -10.68 -18.76 -6.76
CA SER A 46 -10.02 -20.05 -6.90
C SER A 46 -8.71 -19.89 -7.67
N GLY A 47 -7.64 -20.52 -7.20
CA GLY A 47 -6.31 -20.43 -7.80
C GLY A 47 -5.26 -21.15 -6.96
N SER A 48 -4.01 -21.12 -7.42
CA SER A 48 -2.89 -21.70 -6.69
C SER A 48 -2.67 -20.95 -5.39
N GLN A 49 -2.60 -21.67 -4.28
CA GLN A 49 -2.20 -21.08 -3.00
C GLN A 49 -0.75 -20.57 -3.06
N PHE A 50 -0.46 -19.58 -2.21
CA PHE A 50 0.86 -18.99 -2.09
C PHE A 50 1.93 -20.06 -1.86
N LYS A 51 3.01 -19.97 -2.63
CA LYS A 51 4.22 -20.79 -2.46
C LYS A 51 5.41 -19.90 -2.21
N ASP A 52 6.00 -19.99 -1.02
CA ASP A 52 7.14 -19.17 -0.60
C ASP A 52 8.31 -19.22 -1.61
N GLY A 53 8.59 -20.41 -2.16
CA GLY A 53 9.62 -20.62 -3.17
C GLY A 53 9.39 -19.93 -4.52
N LYS A 54 8.19 -19.38 -4.79
CA LYS A 54 7.92 -18.55 -5.97
C LYS A 54 8.28 -17.07 -5.76
N VAL A 55 8.58 -16.67 -4.52
CA VAL A 55 9.16 -15.37 -4.17
C VAL A 55 10.66 -15.53 -3.94
N TYR A 56 11.39 -15.65 -5.04
CA TYR A 56 12.83 -15.93 -5.06
C TYR A 56 13.65 -14.86 -4.31
N PRO A 57 14.89 -15.18 -3.86
CA PRO A 57 15.62 -14.35 -2.89
C PRO A 57 15.78 -12.87 -3.27
N GLN A 58 16.04 -12.56 -4.55
CA GLN A 58 16.23 -11.17 -4.97
C GLN A 58 14.90 -10.38 -4.97
N LEU A 59 13.79 -11.02 -5.38
CA LEU A 59 12.46 -10.42 -5.29
C LEU A 59 12.06 -10.20 -3.82
N ARG A 60 12.35 -11.17 -2.94
CA ARG A 60 12.12 -11.00 -1.50
C ARG A 60 12.83 -9.78 -0.93
N SER A 61 14.10 -9.58 -1.29
CA SER A 61 14.87 -8.40 -0.87
C SER A 61 14.27 -7.08 -1.38
N LYS A 62 13.66 -7.08 -2.57
CA LYS A 62 12.92 -5.93 -3.10
C LYS A 62 11.62 -5.70 -2.33
N LEU A 63 10.85 -6.76 -2.08
CA LEU A 63 9.57 -6.70 -1.37
C LEU A 63 9.73 -6.28 0.10
N LYS A 64 10.81 -6.68 0.78
CA LYS A 64 11.11 -6.18 2.15
C LYS A 64 11.21 -4.66 2.23
N LYS A 65 11.53 -3.98 1.11
CA LYS A 65 11.57 -2.52 1.04
C LYS A 65 10.22 -1.95 0.63
N SER A 66 9.61 -2.50 -0.42
CA SER A 66 8.40 -1.92 -1.02
C SER A 66 7.10 -2.40 -0.39
N TRP A 67 7.05 -3.59 0.19
CA TRP A 67 5.85 -4.27 0.69
C TRP A 67 6.06 -4.97 2.05
N PRO A 68 6.63 -4.32 3.07
CA PRO A 68 6.73 -4.92 4.41
C PRO A 68 5.35 -5.05 5.07
N ASP A 69 5.22 -6.01 5.97
CA ASP A 69 4.13 -6.06 6.94
C ASP A 69 4.40 -5.01 8.03
N VAL A 70 3.68 -3.89 7.92
CA VAL A 70 3.82 -2.75 8.83
C VAL A 70 3.20 -3.01 10.21
N GLU A 71 2.33 -4.01 10.34
CA GLU A 71 1.55 -4.25 11.56
C GLU A 71 2.19 -5.29 12.47
N SER A 72 2.54 -6.45 11.92
CA SER A 72 3.10 -7.56 12.72
C SER A 72 4.57 -7.84 12.42
N GLY A 73 5.11 -7.30 11.33
CA GLY A 73 6.49 -7.54 10.88
C GLY A 73 6.70 -8.92 10.26
N ASN A 74 5.63 -9.68 9.97
CA ASN A 74 5.70 -10.95 9.29
C ASN A 74 5.34 -10.78 7.81
N ASP A 75 6.32 -10.30 7.05
CA ASP A 75 6.20 -10.02 5.63
C ASP A 75 5.65 -11.21 4.83
N THR A 76 6.17 -12.42 5.05
CA THR A 76 5.76 -13.62 4.30
C THR A 76 4.28 -13.93 4.53
N LYS A 77 3.81 -13.85 5.77
CA LYS A 77 2.40 -14.08 6.10
C LYS A 77 1.49 -13.02 5.48
N PHE A 78 1.96 -11.77 5.44
CA PHE A 78 1.21 -10.70 4.78
C PHE A 78 1.13 -10.92 3.26
N TRP A 79 2.25 -11.27 2.61
CA TRP A 79 2.28 -11.60 1.17
C TRP A 79 1.40 -12.81 0.83
N GLU A 80 1.42 -13.83 1.68
CA GLU A 80 0.54 -15.00 1.55
C GLU A 80 -0.93 -14.58 1.56
N GLY A 81 -1.34 -13.76 2.54
CA GLY A 81 -2.70 -13.25 2.64
C GLY A 81 -3.11 -12.44 1.41
N GLU A 82 -2.26 -11.53 0.97
CA GLU A 82 -2.51 -10.69 -0.22
C GLU A 82 -2.57 -11.52 -1.51
N TRP A 83 -1.72 -12.52 -1.68
CA TRP A 83 -1.78 -13.40 -2.84
C TRP A 83 -3.05 -14.27 -2.82
N ASN A 84 -3.33 -14.97 -1.72
CA ASN A 84 -4.47 -15.88 -1.62
C ASN A 84 -5.81 -15.15 -1.76
N LYS A 85 -5.89 -13.91 -1.26
CA LYS A 85 -7.11 -13.09 -1.31
C LYS A 85 -7.26 -12.31 -2.61
N HIS A 86 -6.18 -11.78 -3.18
CA HIS A 86 -6.25 -10.83 -4.30
C HIS A 86 -5.47 -11.30 -5.52
N GLY A 87 -4.27 -11.83 -5.33
CA GLY A 87 -3.39 -12.29 -6.41
C GLY A 87 -4.01 -13.41 -7.26
N THR A 88 -4.67 -14.39 -6.63
CA THR A 88 -5.36 -15.50 -7.31
C THR A 88 -6.39 -15.02 -8.35
N CYS A 89 -7.02 -13.86 -8.11
CA CYS A 89 -7.96 -13.26 -9.05
C CYS A 89 -7.34 -12.70 -10.34
N SER A 90 -6.01 -12.69 -10.44
CA SER A 90 -5.27 -12.28 -11.63
C SER A 90 -4.37 -13.40 -12.19
N GLU A 91 -4.46 -14.61 -11.64
CA GLU A 91 -3.50 -15.69 -11.92
C GLU A 91 -3.43 -16.09 -13.39
N GLU A 92 -4.55 -15.98 -14.12
CA GLU A 92 -4.61 -16.21 -15.58
C GLU A 92 -3.69 -15.28 -16.39
N LYS A 93 -3.32 -14.11 -15.82
CA LYS A 93 -2.47 -13.10 -16.48
C LYS A 93 -1.13 -12.90 -15.78
N LEU A 94 -1.13 -13.03 -14.45
CA LEU A 94 0.03 -12.81 -13.59
C LEU A 94 0.15 -13.98 -12.62
N ASN A 95 1.10 -14.88 -12.89
CA ASN A 95 1.44 -15.88 -11.89
C ASN A 95 2.01 -15.21 -10.62
N GLN A 96 2.13 -15.95 -9.51
CA GLN A 96 2.57 -15.39 -8.22
C GLN A 96 3.85 -14.54 -8.32
N MET A 97 4.87 -15.01 -9.04
CA MET A 97 6.12 -14.26 -9.22
C MET A 97 5.86 -12.93 -9.92
N GLN A 98 5.16 -12.96 -11.05
CA GLN A 98 4.84 -11.79 -11.85
C GLN A 98 3.96 -10.78 -11.11
N TYR A 99 3.02 -11.26 -10.28
CA TYR A 99 2.17 -10.41 -9.43
C TYR A 99 2.99 -9.56 -8.46
N PHE A 100 3.96 -10.18 -7.78
CA PHE A 100 4.83 -9.48 -6.83
C PHE A 100 5.85 -8.57 -7.56
N GLU A 101 6.43 -9.02 -8.67
CA GLU A 101 7.31 -8.18 -9.50
C GLU A 101 6.58 -6.95 -10.04
N ARG A 102 5.36 -7.13 -10.56
CA ARG A 102 4.52 -6.04 -11.06
C ARG A 102 4.23 -5.04 -9.95
N SER A 103 3.86 -5.51 -8.77
CA SER A 103 3.59 -4.67 -7.60
C SER A 103 4.81 -3.84 -7.20
N HIS A 104 6.00 -4.45 -7.13
CA HIS A 104 7.24 -3.73 -6.85
C HIS A 104 7.56 -2.67 -7.93
N ASN A 105 7.40 -3.02 -9.21
CA ASN A 105 7.65 -2.10 -10.31
C ASN A 105 6.67 -0.91 -10.31
N MET A 106 5.40 -1.14 -9.95
CA MET A 106 4.41 -0.07 -9.77
C MET A 106 4.79 0.85 -8.61
N TRP A 107 5.19 0.31 -7.46
CA TRP A 107 5.66 1.12 -6.34
C TRP A 107 6.86 2.01 -6.71
N ARG A 108 7.83 1.46 -7.44
CA ARG A 108 8.99 2.22 -7.92
C ARG A 108 8.60 3.34 -8.88
N SER A 109 7.60 3.11 -9.73
CA SER A 109 7.13 4.07 -10.74
C SER A 109 6.26 5.18 -10.13
N TYR A 110 5.53 4.88 -9.05
CA TYR A 110 4.64 5.80 -8.37
C TYR A 110 5.15 6.13 -6.97
N ASN A 111 6.31 6.80 -6.88
CA ASN A 111 6.93 7.17 -5.61
C ASN A 111 6.19 8.35 -4.95
N ILE A 112 5.07 8.07 -4.28
CA ILE A 112 4.21 9.08 -3.64
C ILE A 112 4.99 9.90 -2.61
N THR A 113 5.88 9.27 -1.84
CA THR A 113 6.68 9.96 -0.82
C THR A 113 7.49 11.09 -1.43
N GLU A 114 8.19 10.82 -2.53
CA GLU A 114 9.00 11.84 -3.19
C GLU A 114 8.14 12.91 -3.87
N VAL A 115 7.02 12.52 -4.47
CA VAL A 115 6.07 13.46 -5.09
C VAL A 115 5.53 14.46 -4.08
N LEU A 116 5.07 13.98 -2.91
CA LEU A 116 4.55 14.85 -1.85
C LEU A 116 5.66 15.72 -1.24
N LYS A 117 6.85 15.14 -1.03
CA LYS A 117 8.01 15.88 -0.53
C LYS A 117 8.40 17.04 -1.46
N ASN A 118 8.40 16.81 -2.78
CA ASN A 118 8.69 17.86 -3.78
C ASN A 118 7.61 18.95 -3.82
N ALA A 119 6.38 18.62 -3.42
CA ALA A 119 5.31 19.59 -3.22
C ALA A 119 5.34 20.25 -1.82
N SER A 120 6.42 20.05 -1.03
CA SER A 120 6.54 20.52 0.36
C SER A 120 5.49 19.96 1.32
N ILE A 121 4.88 18.82 0.98
CA ILE A 121 3.94 18.07 1.80
C ILE A 121 4.73 16.97 2.52
N VAL A 122 5.15 17.27 3.75
CA VAL A 122 5.91 16.37 4.62
C VAL A 122 5.16 16.15 5.93
N PRO A 123 5.32 15.00 6.62
CA PRO A 123 4.63 14.74 7.87
C PRO A 123 4.86 15.87 8.89
N HIS A 124 3.78 16.39 9.48
CA HIS A 124 3.81 17.49 10.43
C HIS A 124 2.81 17.26 11.57
N PRO A 125 3.11 17.65 12.82
CA PRO A 125 2.22 17.40 13.96
C PRO A 125 0.93 18.23 13.95
N THR A 126 0.93 19.40 13.32
CA THR A 126 -0.19 20.36 13.38
C THR A 126 -0.62 20.92 12.04
N GLN A 127 0.17 20.72 10.98
CA GLN A 127 -0.14 21.26 9.67
C GLN A 127 -1.16 20.32 9.04
N THR A 128 -2.21 20.91 8.48
CA THR A 128 -3.22 20.19 7.71
C THR A 128 -3.06 20.52 6.24
N TRP A 129 -3.52 19.59 5.41
CA TRP A 129 -3.58 19.74 3.96
C TRP A 129 -5.01 19.50 3.52
N SER A 130 -5.47 20.28 2.55
CA SER A 130 -6.73 19.99 1.88
C SER A 130 -6.59 18.74 1.01
N TYR A 131 -7.72 18.17 0.61
CA TYR A 131 -7.73 17.05 -0.33
C TYR A 131 -7.00 17.40 -1.64
N SER A 132 -7.23 18.60 -2.17
CA SER A 132 -6.60 19.07 -3.43
C SER A 132 -5.10 19.23 -3.31
N ASP A 133 -4.58 19.63 -2.14
CA ASP A 133 -3.14 19.79 -1.92
C ASP A 133 -2.41 18.46 -2.11
N ILE A 134 -3.02 17.35 -1.66
CA ILE A 134 -2.44 16.01 -1.75
C ILE A 134 -2.67 15.40 -3.15
N VAL A 135 -3.88 15.54 -3.70
CA VAL A 135 -4.25 14.91 -4.99
C VAL A 135 -3.53 15.54 -6.18
N SER A 136 -3.40 16.87 -6.21
CA SER A 136 -2.86 17.60 -7.37
C SER A 136 -1.41 17.21 -7.74
N PRO A 137 -0.44 17.17 -6.81
CA PRO A 137 0.93 16.77 -7.14
C PRO A 137 1.01 15.30 -7.56
N ILE A 138 0.23 14.40 -6.92
CA ILE A 138 0.17 12.99 -7.30
C ILE A 138 -0.40 12.83 -8.71
N LYS A 139 -1.49 13.54 -9.04
CA LYS A 139 -2.08 13.53 -10.37
C LYS A 139 -1.12 14.05 -11.43
N THR A 140 -0.41 15.14 -11.13
CA THR A 140 0.58 15.73 -12.04
C THR A 140 1.73 14.78 -12.32
N ALA A 141 2.26 14.11 -11.29
CA ALA A 141 3.39 13.20 -11.43
C ALA A 141 3.03 11.86 -12.10
N THR A 142 1.80 11.38 -11.91
CA THR A 142 1.39 10.03 -12.35
C THR A 142 0.45 10.03 -13.56
N GLY A 143 -0.10 11.18 -13.95
CA GLY A 143 -1.13 11.30 -14.97
C GLY A 143 -2.49 10.71 -14.56
N ARG A 144 -2.65 10.27 -13.30
CA ARG A 144 -3.87 9.60 -12.80
C ARG A 144 -4.38 10.30 -11.56
N THR A 145 -5.69 10.47 -11.45
CA THR A 145 -6.30 10.98 -10.22
C THR A 145 -6.32 9.87 -9.17
N PRO A 146 -5.55 9.95 -8.07
CA PRO A 146 -5.62 8.95 -7.01
C PRO A 146 -6.92 9.08 -6.21
N THR A 147 -7.33 7.99 -5.56
CA THR A 147 -8.27 8.04 -4.44
C THR A 147 -7.51 8.06 -3.13
N LEU A 148 -7.82 9.01 -2.25
CA LEU A 148 -7.28 9.06 -0.89
C LEU A 148 -8.22 8.32 0.05
N ARG A 149 -7.66 7.49 0.93
CA ARG A 149 -8.39 6.89 2.05
C ARG A 149 -7.80 7.41 3.35
N CYS A 150 -8.65 7.97 4.20
CA CYS A 150 -8.27 8.53 5.49
C CYS A 150 -8.79 7.66 6.64
N ARG A 151 -8.22 7.90 7.83
CA ARG A 151 -8.65 7.34 9.10
C ARG A 151 -8.67 8.44 10.14
N THR A 152 -9.73 8.48 10.94
CA THR A 152 -9.82 9.38 12.08
C THR A 152 -8.71 9.10 13.10
N ASP A 153 -8.08 10.16 13.63
CA ASP A 153 -7.09 10.05 14.70
C ASP A 153 -7.80 9.60 16.00
N PRO A 154 -7.42 8.45 16.60
CA PRO A 154 -8.01 7.99 17.85
C PRO A 154 -7.86 8.99 19.01
N ALA A 155 -6.84 9.84 18.98
CA ALA A 155 -6.61 10.86 20.01
C ALA A 155 -7.36 12.17 19.72
N HIS A 156 -7.73 12.44 18.46
CA HIS A 156 -8.34 13.70 18.03
C HIS A 156 -9.43 13.42 16.98
N PRO A 157 -10.69 13.19 17.40
CA PRO A 157 -11.77 12.75 16.51
C PRO A 157 -12.11 13.69 15.34
N ASN A 158 -11.68 14.94 15.40
CA ASN A 158 -11.89 15.93 14.33
C ASN A 158 -10.76 15.95 13.29
N ILE A 159 -9.72 15.11 13.47
CA ILE A 159 -8.56 15.04 12.58
C ILE A 159 -8.62 13.75 11.78
N GLU A 160 -8.52 13.88 10.46
CA GLU A 160 -8.36 12.77 9.53
C GLU A 160 -6.90 12.62 9.13
N LEU A 161 -6.37 11.40 9.23
CA LEU A 161 -5.02 11.05 8.85
C LEU A 161 -5.04 10.33 7.50
N LEU A 162 -4.21 10.78 6.55
CA LEU A 162 -4.00 10.06 5.30
C LEU A 162 -3.48 8.66 5.63
N HIS A 163 -4.19 7.63 5.17
CA HIS A 163 -3.90 6.23 5.44
C HIS A 163 -3.45 5.50 4.19
N GLU A 164 -4.17 5.65 3.08
CA GLU A 164 -3.82 5.01 1.81
C GLU A 164 -4.02 5.94 0.63
N VAL A 165 -3.28 5.65 -0.44
CA VAL A 165 -3.46 6.23 -1.77
C VAL A 165 -3.67 5.09 -2.75
N VAL A 166 -4.74 5.18 -3.54
CA VAL A 166 -5.18 4.13 -4.48
C VAL A 166 -5.12 4.65 -5.91
N PHE A 167 -4.53 3.84 -6.80
CA PHE A 167 -4.43 4.05 -8.25
C PHE A 167 -5.08 2.92 -9.05
#